data_AF-A0A0W1ADM2-F1
#
_entry.id   AF-A0A0W1ADM2-F1
#
_cell.length_a   1.000
_cell.length_b   1.000
_cell.length_c   1.000
_cell.angle_alpha   90.00
_cell.angle_beta   90.00
_cell.angle_gamma   90.00
#
_symmetry.space_group_name_H-M   'P 1'
#
loop_
_entity.id
_entity.type
_entity.pdbx_description
1 polymer ?
#
loop_
_entity_poly.entity_id
_entity_poly.type
_entity_poly.pdbx_seq_one_letter_code
_entity_poly.pdbx_strand_id
1 'polypeptide(L)'
;MKKIMLAIGLCFSIITSAYANDNSLDQLNLEVKKILAQFENNLTEAKLTFSNIEVDKERANSVALNAYYKKIGSQNIFELKLDNLSYNYGDGTAPTTIIKAGIGFDLTKVLSQSELNQLIPNASEFIENIAKEYTDLYGDAASVKSVVTSTSKDDEDNYIGMTALISGKIDLDKLPEYIERNSVFATEAGVSLSFNLKQGISIEAFIVSNPEYMGFDEDQEGLKELLDKLLAQDEEGLEFINDLATQLDGIASELVEYSNDLKAKFTQFLSK
;
A
#
# COMPACT_ATOMS: atom_id res chain seq x y z
N MET A 1 -24.60 -37.96 -53.05
CA MET A 1 -25.33 -36.77 -52.55
C MET A 1 -25.56 -36.90 -51.05
N LYS A 2 -24.70 -36.26 -50.25
CA LYS A 2 -24.95 -35.81 -48.86
C LYS A 2 -23.71 -35.02 -48.41
N LYS A 3 -23.82 -33.70 -48.60
CA LYS A 3 -23.31 -32.59 -47.76
C LYS A 3 -21.80 -32.53 -47.44
N ILE A 4 -21.15 -31.71 -48.25
CA ILE A 4 -20.08 -30.74 -47.95
C ILE A 4 -19.83 -30.53 -46.44
N MET A 5 -18.66 -30.95 -45.96
CA MET A 5 -17.98 -30.50 -44.74
C MET A 5 -16.48 -30.44 -45.05
N LEU A 6 -16.17 -29.60 -46.03
CA LEU A 6 -14.82 -29.29 -46.51
C LEU A 6 -14.67 -27.76 -46.42
N ALA A 7 -14.81 -27.24 -45.19
CA ALA A 7 -14.66 -25.82 -44.84
C ALA A 7 -14.59 -25.57 -43.31
N ILE A 8 -14.04 -26.51 -42.53
CA ILE A 8 -13.57 -26.23 -41.14
C ILE A 8 -12.10 -26.64 -41.06
N GLY A 9 -11.38 -26.30 -42.14
CA GLY A 9 -9.92 -26.15 -42.18
C GLY A 9 -9.60 -24.65 -42.11
N LEU A 10 -10.03 -24.01 -41.02
CA LEU A 10 -9.38 -22.82 -40.44
C LEU A 10 -8.53 -23.42 -39.31
N CYS A 11 -7.24 -23.76 -39.44
CA CYS A 11 -6.18 -23.09 -40.19
C CYS A 11 -6.27 -21.57 -40.10
N PHE A 12 -6.48 -21.07 -38.88
CA PHE A 12 -5.62 -20.03 -38.33
C PHE A 12 -5.13 -20.60 -36.99
N SER A 13 -3.95 -21.23 -36.93
CA SER A 13 -2.68 -20.55 -36.69
C SER A 13 -2.83 -19.36 -35.74
N ILE A 14 -2.08 -19.46 -34.63
CA ILE A 14 -1.73 -18.40 -33.69
C ILE A 14 -2.74 -18.21 -32.55
N ILE A 15 -2.56 -18.98 -31.47
CA ILE A 15 -2.47 -18.34 -30.15
C ILE A 15 -1.02 -18.54 -29.72
N THR A 16 -0.09 -17.85 -30.40
CA THR A 16 1.10 -17.42 -29.68
C THR A 16 0.57 -16.47 -28.61
N SER A 17 0.53 -16.93 -27.37
CA SER A 17 0.30 -16.13 -26.17
C SER A 17 1.44 -15.14 -25.94
N ALA A 18 1.78 -14.36 -26.96
CA ALA A 18 2.98 -13.53 -27.03
C ALA A 18 2.70 -12.07 -27.45
N TYR A 19 1.43 -11.67 -27.61
CA TYR A 19 1.06 -10.27 -27.95
C TYR A 19 -0.27 -9.79 -27.34
N ALA A 20 -0.74 -10.37 -26.24
CA ALA A 20 -1.97 -9.92 -25.55
C ALA A 20 -1.72 -9.03 -24.32
N ASN A 21 -0.49 -8.95 -23.81
CA ASN A 21 -0.22 -8.18 -22.58
C ASN A 21 -0.46 -6.67 -22.75
N ASP A 22 -0.20 -6.10 -23.93
CA ASP A 22 -0.40 -4.65 -24.14
C ASP A 22 -1.88 -4.24 -24.14
N ASN A 23 -2.83 -5.13 -24.48
CA ASN A 23 -4.25 -4.75 -24.52
C ASN A 23 -4.96 -4.99 -23.18
N SER A 24 -4.64 -6.07 -22.46
CA SER A 24 -5.33 -6.39 -21.19
C SER A 24 -5.04 -5.34 -20.10
N LEU A 25 -3.79 -4.88 -19.99
CA LEU A 25 -3.40 -3.85 -19.02
C LEU A 25 -4.06 -2.51 -19.35
N ASP A 26 -4.05 -2.11 -20.62
CA ASP A 26 -4.70 -0.87 -21.07
C ASP A 26 -6.21 -0.91 -20.83
N GLN A 27 -6.87 -2.05 -21.10
CA GLN A 27 -8.29 -2.23 -20.81
C GLN A 27 -8.57 -2.19 -19.31
N LEU A 28 -7.77 -2.85 -18.48
CA LEU A 28 -7.90 -2.77 -17.02
C LEU A 28 -7.79 -1.31 -16.55
N ASN A 29 -6.79 -0.57 -17.02
CA ASN A 29 -6.63 0.85 -16.68
C ASN A 29 -7.84 1.71 -17.15
N LEU A 30 -8.47 1.36 -18.28
CA LEU A 30 -9.71 2.01 -18.73
C LEU A 30 -10.89 1.69 -17.81
N GLU A 31 -11.07 0.44 -17.38
CA GLU A 31 -12.15 0.08 -16.44
C GLU A 31 -11.95 0.72 -15.08
N VAL A 32 -10.73 0.68 -14.53
CA VAL A 32 -10.37 1.38 -13.29
C VAL A 32 -10.69 2.87 -13.38
N LYS A 33 -10.36 3.52 -14.51
CA LYS A 33 -10.70 4.93 -14.71
C LYS A 33 -12.21 5.17 -14.69
N LYS A 34 -13.03 4.28 -15.24
CA LYS A 34 -14.50 4.42 -15.19
C LYS A 34 -15.01 4.27 -13.76
N ILE A 35 -14.47 3.32 -12.99
CA ILE A 35 -14.81 3.13 -11.58
C ILE A 35 -14.47 4.40 -10.79
N LEU A 36 -13.29 4.97 -11.00
CA LEU A 36 -12.86 6.15 -10.25
C LEU A 36 -13.57 7.44 -10.66
N ALA A 37 -14.10 7.51 -11.89
CA ALA A 37 -14.81 8.68 -12.39
C ALA A 37 -16.02 9.08 -11.55
N GLN A 38 -16.64 8.15 -10.81
CA GLN A 38 -17.76 8.46 -9.92
C GLN A 38 -17.36 9.33 -8.71
N PHE A 39 -16.08 9.32 -8.32
CA PHE A 39 -15.56 10.14 -7.22
C PHE A 39 -15.05 11.50 -7.72
N GLU A 40 -14.74 11.63 -9.01
CA GLU A 40 -14.15 12.85 -9.57
C GLU A 40 -15.17 13.99 -9.70
N ASN A 41 -14.81 15.17 -9.20
CA ASN A 41 -15.56 16.41 -9.36
C ASN A 41 -14.61 17.62 -9.23
N ASN A 42 -15.13 18.84 -9.15
CA ASN A 42 -14.32 20.06 -9.03
C ASN A 42 -13.50 20.16 -7.72
N LEU A 43 -13.80 19.34 -6.72
CA LEU A 43 -13.15 19.28 -5.41
C LEU A 43 -12.49 17.92 -5.14
N THR A 44 -12.60 16.96 -6.05
CA THR A 44 -12.09 15.59 -5.84
C THR A 44 -11.42 15.06 -7.10
N GLU A 45 -10.20 14.57 -6.96
CA GLU A 45 -9.45 13.88 -8.00
C GLU A 45 -9.12 12.46 -7.53
N ALA A 46 -9.29 11.46 -8.40
CA ALA A 46 -9.03 10.06 -8.08
C ALA A 46 -8.43 9.35 -9.29
N LYS A 47 -7.21 8.85 -9.16
CA LYS A 47 -6.46 8.19 -10.23
C LYS A 47 -5.77 6.95 -9.69
N LEU A 48 -5.84 5.87 -10.43
CA LEU A 48 -5.04 4.67 -10.23
C LEU A 48 -4.59 4.19 -11.60
N THR A 49 -3.34 3.78 -11.72
CA THR A 49 -2.78 3.29 -12.97
C THR A 49 -1.80 2.18 -12.68
N PHE A 50 -2.03 1.02 -13.28
CA PHE A 50 -1.06 -0.07 -13.32
C PHE A 50 -0.08 0.21 -14.46
N SER A 51 1.20 0.25 -14.13
CA SER A 51 2.28 0.41 -15.10
C SER A 51 2.86 -0.95 -15.54
N ASN A 52 2.66 -1.99 -14.73
CA ASN A 52 3.09 -3.34 -15.04
C ASN A 52 2.25 -4.37 -14.27
N ILE A 53 1.89 -5.47 -14.91
CA ILE A 53 1.33 -6.67 -14.28
C ILE A 53 1.84 -7.89 -15.06
N GLU A 54 2.52 -8.80 -14.38
CA GLU A 54 2.98 -10.06 -14.93
C GLU A 54 2.63 -11.19 -13.96
N VAL A 55 1.89 -12.17 -14.48
CA VAL A 55 1.45 -13.37 -13.77
C VAL A 55 1.74 -14.58 -14.67
N ASP A 56 2.04 -15.72 -14.06
CA ASP A 56 2.08 -17.00 -14.76
C ASP A 56 1.13 -18.01 -14.13
N LYS A 57 1.26 -19.28 -14.52
CA LYS A 57 0.35 -20.34 -14.03
C LYS A 57 0.48 -20.60 -12.54
N GLU A 58 1.64 -20.32 -11.96
CA GLU A 58 1.98 -20.66 -10.58
C GLU A 58 1.90 -19.44 -9.67
N ARG A 59 2.32 -18.25 -10.14
CA ARG A 59 2.45 -17.07 -9.26
C ARG A 59 2.29 -15.71 -9.95
N ALA A 60 2.23 -14.67 -9.13
CA ALA A 60 2.48 -13.30 -9.55
C ALA A 60 4.00 -13.09 -9.69
N ASN A 61 4.45 -12.66 -10.86
CA ASN A 61 5.87 -12.39 -11.12
C ASN A 61 6.22 -10.95 -10.78
N SER A 62 5.39 -10.00 -11.23
CA SER A 62 5.61 -8.59 -10.92
C SER A 62 4.31 -7.78 -11.04
N VAL A 63 4.20 -6.72 -10.25
CA VAL A 63 3.16 -5.70 -10.40
C VAL A 63 3.74 -4.35 -10.03
N ALA A 64 3.36 -3.30 -10.75
CA ALA A 64 3.68 -1.93 -10.41
C ALA A 64 2.48 -1.03 -10.67
N LEU A 65 2.18 -0.16 -9.72
CA LEU A 65 1.08 0.80 -9.83
C LEU A 65 1.40 2.14 -9.16
N ASN A 66 0.63 3.13 -9.59
CA ASN A 66 0.60 4.47 -9.06
C ASN A 66 -0.84 4.84 -8.71
N ALA A 67 -1.01 5.61 -7.66
CA ALA A 67 -2.32 6.16 -7.30
C ALA A 67 -2.20 7.60 -6.82
N TYR A 68 -3.27 8.36 -7.06
CA TYR A 68 -3.39 9.72 -6.58
C TYR A 68 -4.84 9.97 -6.19
N TYR A 69 -5.05 10.48 -4.99
CA TYR A 69 -6.34 10.89 -4.50
C TYR A 69 -6.21 12.26 -3.85
N LYS A 70 -7.12 13.17 -4.16
CA LYS A 70 -7.18 14.47 -3.50
C LYS A 70 -8.62 14.87 -3.29
N LYS A 71 -8.92 15.34 -2.08
CA LYS A 71 -10.23 15.91 -1.73
C LYS A 71 -10.04 17.25 -1.06
N ILE A 72 -10.83 18.23 -1.48
CA ILE A 72 -10.88 19.58 -0.92
C ILE A 72 -12.20 19.71 -0.18
N GLY A 73 -12.14 20.00 1.12
CA GLY A 73 -13.31 20.28 1.95
C GLY A 73 -13.30 21.70 2.50
N SER A 74 -14.25 21.99 3.39
CA SER A 74 -14.38 23.33 3.96
C SER A 74 -13.26 23.69 4.95
N GLN A 75 -12.68 22.70 5.64
CA GLN A 75 -11.67 22.91 6.68
C GLN A 75 -10.27 22.59 6.20
N ASN A 76 -10.12 21.60 5.31
CA ASN A 76 -8.80 21.11 4.92
C ASN A 76 -8.74 20.56 3.49
N ILE A 77 -7.53 20.19 3.09
CA ILE A 77 -7.26 19.42 1.88
C ILE A 77 -6.62 18.12 2.32
N PHE A 78 -7.15 17.01 1.84
CA PHE A 78 -6.55 15.69 1.98
C PHE A 78 -5.96 15.28 0.64
N GLU A 79 -4.74 14.78 0.67
CA GLU A 79 -4.05 14.22 -0.49
C GLU A 79 -3.44 12.87 -0.12
N LEU A 80 -3.61 11.85 -0.96
CA LEU A 80 -2.89 10.59 -0.92
C LEU A 80 -2.17 10.45 -2.25
N LYS A 81 -0.87 10.22 -2.21
CA LYS A 81 -0.02 10.02 -3.38
C LYS A 81 0.75 8.74 -3.22
N LEU A 82 0.58 7.81 -4.16
CA LEU A 82 1.34 6.57 -4.25
C LEU A 82 2.20 6.67 -5.51
N ASP A 83 3.41 7.17 -5.31
CA ASP A 83 4.41 7.42 -6.36
C ASP A 83 5.06 6.14 -6.86
N ASN A 84 5.02 5.07 -6.08
CA ASN A 84 5.35 3.73 -6.53
C ASN A 84 4.81 2.72 -5.51
N LEU A 85 4.02 1.75 -5.96
CA LEU A 85 3.86 0.47 -5.29
C LEU A 85 4.27 -0.59 -6.28
N SER A 86 5.34 -1.31 -5.99
CA SER A 86 5.84 -2.36 -6.87
C SER A 86 6.20 -3.61 -6.12
N TYR A 87 5.82 -4.76 -6.65
CA TYR A 87 6.24 -6.08 -6.21
C TYR A 87 7.00 -6.77 -7.34
N ASN A 88 8.06 -7.51 -6.98
CA ASN A 88 8.85 -8.31 -7.90
C ASN A 88 9.28 -9.61 -7.23
N TYR A 89 8.86 -10.73 -7.79
CA TYR A 89 9.23 -12.07 -7.33
C TYR A 89 10.70 -12.41 -7.57
N GLY A 90 11.28 -11.86 -8.65
CA GLY A 90 12.68 -12.10 -9.03
C GLY A 90 12.97 -13.57 -9.35
N ASP A 91 14.04 -14.11 -8.76
CA ASP A 91 14.39 -15.53 -8.86
C ASP A 91 13.67 -16.42 -7.82
N GLY A 92 12.76 -15.82 -7.04
CA GLY A 92 11.99 -16.48 -5.99
C GLY A 92 12.73 -16.70 -4.68
N THR A 93 13.96 -16.22 -4.53
CA THR A 93 14.70 -16.33 -3.26
C THR A 93 14.46 -15.15 -2.32
N ALA A 94 14.14 -13.99 -2.89
CA ALA A 94 13.91 -12.75 -2.14
C ALA A 94 12.86 -11.85 -2.82
N PRO A 95 11.58 -12.27 -2.88
CA PRO A 95 10.51 -11.44 -3.43
C PRO A 95 10.47 -10.09 -2.72
N THR A 96 10.45 -8.99 -3.48
CA THR A 96 10.61 -7.65 -2.92
C THR A 96 9.43 -6.76 -3.27
N THR A 97 8.91 -6.06 -2.26
CA THR A 97 7.92 -4.98 -2.40
C THR A 97 8.58 -3.65 -2.07
N ILE A 98 8.34 -2.64 -2.90
CA ILE A 98 8.79 -1.26 -2.69
C ILE A 98 7.57 -0.34 -2.67
N ILE A 99 7.53 0.57 -1.71
CA ILE A 99 6.46 1.53 -1.51
C ILE A 99 7.07 2.92 -1.42
N LYS A 100 6.54 3.87 -2.20
CA LYS A 100 6.81 5.30 -2.08
C LYS A 100 5.48 6.02 -2.06
N ALA A 101 5.13 6.58 -0.92
CA ALA A 101 3.82 7.18 -0.69
C ALA A 101 3.92 8.48 0.09
N GLY A 102 2.88 9.31 -0.01
CA GLY A 102 2.70 10.51 0.78
C GLY A 102 1.23 10.72 1.12
N ILE A 103 0.97 11.19 2.34
CA ILE A 103 -0.35 11.58 2.82
C ILE A 103 -0.25 13.06 3.19
N GLY A 104 -0.86 13.93 2.39
CA GLY A 104 -0.94 15.36 2.61
C GLY A 104 -2.16 15.74 3.44
N PHE A 105 -1.93 16.40 4.57
CA PHE A 105 -2.99 16.96 5.42
C PHE A 105 -2.40 18.02 6.36
N ASP A 106 -3.07 19.17 6.50
CA ASP A 106 -2.61 20.25 7.37
C ASP A 106 -3.19 20.11 8.78
N LEU A 107 -2.45 19.46 9.68
CA LEU A 107 -2.86 19.25 11.06
C LEU A 107 -2.98 20.57 11.84
N THR A 108 -2.33 21.65 11.39
CA THR A 108 -2.38 22.95 12.09
C THR A 108 -3.74 23.64 11.96
N LYS A 109 -4.56 23.22 11.00
CA LYS A 109 -5.93 23.74 10.83
C LYS A 109 -6.95 23.08 11.75
N VAL A 110 -6.58 21.95 12.35
CA VAL A 110 -7.53 21.06 13.04
C VAL A 110 -7.18 20.81 14.50
N LEU A 111 -5.90 20.88 14.86
CA LEU A 111 -5.41 20.65 16.22
C LEU A 111 -4.89 21.96 16.84
N SER A 112 -5.02 22.05 18.16
CA SER A 112 -4.42 23.15 18.93
C SER A 112 -2.91 22.98 19.06
N GLN A 113 -2.19 24.07 19.32
CA GLN A 113 -0.73 24.03 19.48
C GLN A 113 -0.27 23.07 20.59
N SER A 114 -1.05 22.94 21.67
CA SER A 114 -0.76 22.00 22.75
C SER A 114 -0.82 20.55 22.28
N GLU A 115 -1.82 20.21 21.45
CA GLU A 115 -1.98 18.87 20.88
C GLU A 115 -0.87 18.60 19.85
N LEU A 116 -0.56 19.59 19.00
CA LEU A 116 0.52 19.49 18.02
C LEU A 116 1.88 19.24 18.67
N ASN A 117 2.17 19.89 19.79
CA ASN A 117 3.42 19.71 20.53
C ASN A 117 3.54 18.34 21.23
N GLN A 118 2.43 17.59 21.36
CA GLN A 118 2.43 16.22 21.88
C GLN A 118 2.62 15.17 20.77
N LEU A 119 2.27 15.50 19.51
CA LEU A 119 2.34 14.54 18.41
C LEU A 119 3.76 14.01 18.16
N ILE A 120 4.76 14.90 18.05
CA ILE A 120 6.14 14.49 17.74
C ILE A 120 6.74 13.63 18.85
N PRO A 121 6.65 14.00 20.15
CA PRO A 121 7.08 13.13 21.23
C PRO A 121 6.39 11.76 21.23
N ASN A 122 5.05 11.73 21.13
CA ASN A 122 4.30 10.46 21.17
C ASN A 122 4.63 9.58 19.95
N ALA A 123 4.80 10.16 18.77
CA ALA A 123 5.23 9.43 17.58
C ALA A 123 6.64 8.88 17.73
N SER A 124 7.55 9.63 18.37
CA SER A 124 8.91 9.16 18.65
C SER A 124 8.91 7.95 19.58
N GLU A 125 8.13 8.01 20.68
CA GLU A 125 7.96 6.89 21.61
C GLU A 125 7.34 5.67 20.92
N PHE A 126 6.29 5.88 20.11
CA PHE A 126 5.68 4.81 19.33
C PHE A 126 6.70 4.12 18.41
N ILE A 127 7.51 4.90 17.69
CA ILE A 127 8.54 4.40 16.78
C ILE A 127 9.60 3.59 17.55
N GLU A 128 10.02 4.04 18.72
CA GLU A 128 10.97 3.29 19.57
C GLU A 128 10.37 1.97 20.08
N ASN A 129 9.07 1.94 20.38
CA ASN A 129 8.37 0.75 20.86
C ASN A 129 8.17 -0.34 19.80
N ILE A 130 8.16 -0.01 18.50
CA ILE A 130 8.07 -1.01 17.42
C ILE A 130 9.17 -2.07 17.54
N ALA A 131 10.39 -1.66 17.89
CA ALA A 131 11.50 -2.60 18.04
C ALA A 131 11.21 -3.63 19.13
N LYS A 132 10.62 -3.18 20.25
CA LYS A 132 10.27 -4.03 21.38
C LYS A 132 9.21 -5.07 21.03
N GLU A 133 8.12 -4.65 20.39
CA GLU A 133 7.02 -5.56 20.01
C GLU A 133 7.52 -6.68 19.08
N TYR A 134 8.36 -6.35 18.10
CA TYR A 134 8.92 -7.36 17.19
C TYR A 134 9.93 -8.28 17.88
N THR A 135 10.77 -7.76 18.78
CA THR A 135 11.68 -8.60 19.56
C THR A 135 10.95 -9.51 20.55
N ASP A 136 9.83 -9.05 21.12
CA ASP A 136 9.00 -9.85 22.04
C ASP A 136 8.35 -11.04 21.29
N LEU A 137 7.93 -10.83 20.03
CA LEU A 137 7.32 -11.88 19.19
C LEU A 137 8.35 -12.90 18.67
N TYR A 138 9.45 -12.43 18.09
CA TYR A 138 10.40 -13.30 17.39
C TYR A 138 11.63 -13.68 18.22
N GLY A 139 11.79 -13.12 19.42
CA GLY A 139 12.94 -13.36 20.28
C GLY A 139 14.26 -13.07 19.58
N ASP A 140 15.22 -13.98 19.73
CA ASP A 140 16.56 -13.87 19.14
C ASP A 140 16.57 -13.97 17.60
N ALA A 141 15.44 -14.31 16.97
CA ALA A 141 15.32 -14.31 15.51
C ALA A 141 15.20 -12.89 14.93
N ALA A 142 14.70 -11.91 15.69
CA ALA A 142 14.49 -10.56 15.19
C ALA A 142 15.66 -9.63 15.52
N SER A 143 16.05 -8.84 14.52
CA SER A 143 16.90 -7.66 14.69
C SER A 143 16.15 -6.45 14.16
N VAL A 144 15.68 -5.59 15.06
CA VAL A 144 14.99 -4.36 14.70
C VAL A 144 15.77 -3.16 15.19
N LYS A 145 15.95 -2.19 14.29
CA LYS A 145 16.52 -0.89 14.58
C LYS A 145 15.48 0.16 14.24
N SER A 146 15.16 0.98 15.23
CA SER A 146 14.25 2.10 15.08
C SER A 146 14.93 3.34 15.62
N VAL A 147 14.93 4.43 14.85
CA VAL A 147 15.60 5.67 15.24
C VAL A 147 14.89 6.89 14.67
N VAL A 148 14.63 7.88 15.54
CA VAL A 148 14.28 9.23 15.11
C VAL A 148 15.56 9.93 14.68
N THR A 149 15.66 10.27 13.39
CA THR A 149 16.87 10.87 12.81
C THR A 149 16.91 12.38 12.99
N SER A 150 15.75 13.04 13.04
CA SER A 150 15.66 14.45 13.38
C SER A 150 14.28 14.82 13.89
N THR A 151 14.24 15.88 14.71
CA THR A 151 13.03 16.65 14.99
C THR A 151 13.28 18.09 14.58
N SER A 152 12.21 18.79 14.22
CA SER A 152 12.27 20.20 13.79
C SER A 152 11.31 21.02 14.60
N LYS A 153 11.73 22.24 14.93
CA LYS A 153 10.96 23.22 15.69
C LYS A 153 10.96 24.57 14.99
N ASP A 154 9.96 25.39 15.30
CA ASP A 154 9.91 26.80 14.88
C ASP A 154 10.68 27.73 15.85
N ASP A 155 10.64 29.04 15.59
CA ASP A 155 11.33 30.07 16.38
C ASP A 155 10.75 30.22 17.81
N GLU A 156 9.58 29.64 18.08
CA GLU A 156 8.90 29.64 19.38
C GLU A 156 9.11 28.31 20.14
N ASP A 157 10.02 27.45 19.66
CA ASP A 157 10.33 26.13 20.22
C ASP A 157 9.17 25.11 20.12
N ASN A 158 8.18 25.36 19.25
CA ASN A 158 7.12 24.41 18.96
C ASN A 158 7.57 23.37 17.93
N TYR A 159 7.12 22.13 18.07
CA TYR A 159 7.43 21.09 17.10
C TYR A 159 6.70 21.30 15.77
N ILE A 160 7.39 21.10 14.65
CA ILE A 160 6.82 21.25 13.30
C ILE A 160 7.01 20.01 12.40
N GLY A 161 7.84 19.06 12.82
CA GLY A 161 8.05 17.83 12.06
C GLY A 161 9.15 16.92 12.62
N MET A 162 9.26 15.73 12.05
CA MET A 162 10.27 14.73 12.39
C MET A 162 10.64 13.85 11.19
N THR A 163 11.81 13.22 11.26
CA THR A 163 12.20 12.14 10.35
C THR A 163 12.60 10.91 11.17
N ALA A 164 12.32 9.73 10.66
CA ALA A 164 12.65 8.46 11.30
C ALA A 164 13.02 7.38 10.30
N LEU A 165 13.80 6.41 10.79
CA LEU A 165 14.18 5.20 10.07
C LEU A 165 13.86 3.99 10.94
N ILE A 166 13.16 3.02 10.36
CA ILE A 166 12.84 1.74 10.97
C ILE A 166 13.35 0.66 10.02
N SER A 167 14.09 -0.32 10.52
CA SER A 167 14.54 -1.47 9.74
C SER A 167 14.50 -2.72 10.60
N GLY A 168 13.99 -3.81 10.04
CA GLY A 168 13.88 -5.09 10.71
C GLY A 168 14.41 -6.23 9.84
N LYS A 169 14.97 -7.25 10.48
CA LYS A 169 15.35 -8.51 9.86
C LYS A 169 14.95 -9.69 10.75
N ILE A 170 14.47 -10.77 10.14
CA ILE A 170 14.11 -12.02 10.80
C ILE A 170 15.01 -13.14 10.27
N ASP A 171 15.69 -13.82 11.18
CA ASP A 171 16.48 -15.02 10.91
C ASP A 171 15.59 -16.26 11.05
N LEU A 172 15.19 -16.84 9.92
CA LEU A 172 14.29 -18.00 9.88
C LEU A 172 14.89 -19.27 10.51
N ASP A 173 16.20 -19.32 10.74
CA ASP A 173 16.89 -20.44 11.41
C ASP A 173 16.87 -20.31 12.94
N LYS A 174 16.50 -19.15 13.47
CA LYS A 174 16.44 -18.87 14.92
C LYS A 174 15.02 -18.69 15.45
N LEU A 175 14.01 -18.99 14.64
CA LEU A 175 12.61 -18.84 15.04
C LEU A 175 12.32 -19.62 16.33
N PRO A 176 11.51 -19.05 17.24
CA PRO A 176 10.98 -19.80 18.36
C PRO A 176 10.22 -21.05 17.90
N GLU A 177 10.26 -22.15 18.67
CA GLU A 177 9.66 -23.44 18.28
C GLU A 177 8.16 -23.38 17.98
N TYR A 178 7.45 -22.37 18.50
CA TYR A 178 6.02 -22.18 18.29
C TYR A 178 5.68 -21.37 17.03
N ILE A 179 6.67 -20.85 16.30
CA ILE A 179 6.48 -20.09 15.06
C ILE A 179 6.96 -20.94 13.88
N GLU A 180 6.02 -21.32 13.01
CA GLU A 180 6.34 -22.02 11.78
C GLU A 180 7.00 -21.08 10.77
N ARG A 181 8.01 -21.57 10.06
CA ARG A 181 8.76 -20.78 9.07
C ARG A 181 7.86 -20.16 7.99
N ASN A 182 6.94 -20.95 7.45
CA ASN A 182 5.99 -20.51 6.42
C ASN A 182 4.91 -19.53 6.94
N SER A 183 4.83 -19.28 8.25
CA SER A 183 3.94 -18.24 8.82
C SER A 183 4.57 -16.85 8.82
N VAL A 184 5.89 -16.76 8.63
CA VAL A 184 6.60 -15.49 8.61
C VAL A 184 6.45 -14.85 7.23
N PHE A 185 5.78 -13.69 7.15
CA PHE A 185 5.53 -12.99 5.89
C PHE A 185 6.78 -12.34 5.28
N ALA A 186 7.61 -11.71 6.11
CA ALA A 186 8.76 -10.92 5.67
C ALA A 186 10.02 -11.31 6.45
N THR A 187 11.15 -11.37 5.75
CA THR A 187 12.47 -11.62 6.34
C THR A 187 13.25 -10.33 6.54
N GLU A 188 12.95 -9.29 5.77
CA GLU A 188 13.58 -7.99 5.90
C GLU A 188 12.57 -6.89 5.56
N ALA A 189 12.64 -5.77 6.28
CA ALA A 189 11.85 -4.59 5.95
C ALA A 189 12.62 -3.33 6.35
N GLY A 190 12.43 -2.26 5.59
CA GLY A 190 12.92 -0.93 5.93
C GLY A 190 11.89 0.12 5.59
N VAL A 191 11.76 1.12 6.46
CA VAL A 191 10.82 2.23 6.33
C VAL A 191 11.53 3.52 6.71
N SER A 192 11.48 4.50 5.82
CA SER A 192 11.82 5.90 6.07
C SER A 192 10.54 6.70 6.14
N LEU A 193 10.40 7.46 7.23
CA LEU A 193 9.26 8.31 7.50
C LEU A 193 9.73 9.75 7.61
N SER A 194 9.03 10.66 6.94
CA SER A 194 9.13 12.10 7.17
C SER A 194 7.74 12.62 7.48
N PHE A 195 7.63 13.39 8.55
CA PHE A 195 6.37 13.96 8.99
C PHE A 195 6.52 15.46 9.22
N ASN A 196 5.57 16.24 8.72
CA ASN A 196 5.48 17.68 8.88
C ASN A 196 4.04 18.07 9.16
N LEU A 197 3.81 18.95 10.13
CA LEU A 197 2.45 19.28 10.58
C LEU A 197 1.56 19.93 9.50
N LYS A 198 2.16 20.63 8.53
CA LYS A 198 1.42 21.30 7.45
C LYS A 198 1.35 20.49 6.17
N GLN A 199 2.40 19.71 5.89
CA GLN A 199 2.52 18.95 4.64
C GLN A 199 2.08 17.50 4.78
N GLY A 200 1.99 16.96 6.00
CA GLY A 200 1.61 15.57 6.26
C GLY A 200 2.80 14.60 6.33
N ILE A 201 2.60 13.37 5.87
CA ILE A 201 3.53 12.24 6.00
C ILE A 201 4.09 11.87 4.62
N SER A 202 5.37 11.53 4.54
CA SER A 202 6.00 10.85 3.41
C SER A 202 6.63 9.54 3.89
N ILE A 203 6.47 8.50 3.08
CA ILE A 203 6.86 7.12 3.38
C ILE A 203 7.65 6.57 2.20
N GLU A 204 8.85 6.06 2.48
CA GLU A 204 9.59 5.20 1.56
C GLU A 204 9.86 3.88 2.29
N ALA A 205 9.40 2.76 1.73
CA ALA A 205 9.54 1.46 2.35
C ALA A 205 9.97 0.39 1.35
N PHE A 206 10.65 -0.63 1.86
CA PHE A 206 10.87 -1.88 1.17
C PHE A 206 10.58 -3.05 2.10
N ILE A 207 10.16 -4.17 1.53
CA ILE A 207 9.90 -5.43 2.23
C ILE A 207 10.49 -6.54 1.37
N VAL A 208 11.28 -7.42 1.98
CA VAL A 208 11.70 -8.69 1.39
C VAL A 208 10.84 -9.78 2.02
N SER A 209 9.93 -10.33 1.23
CA SER A 209 9.04 -11.40 1.67
C SER A 209 9.80 -12.70 1.86
N ASN A 210 9.31 -13.54 2.78
CA ASN A 210 9.75 -14.92 2.89
C ASN A 210 9.20 -15.72 1.70
N PRO A 211 10.04 -16.35 0.87
CA PRO A 211 9.56 -17.12 -0.27
C PRO A 211 8.79 -18.39 0.13
N GLU A 212 8.97 -18.87 1.36
CA GLU A 212 8.23 -20.01 1.92
C GLU A 212 6.90 -19.58 2.59
N TYR A 213 6.51 -18.30 2.50
CA TYR A 213 5.29 -17.83 3.16
C TYR A 213 4.06 -18.52 2.57
N MET A 214 3.22 -19.08 3.45
CA MET A 214 2.02 -19.86 3.06
C MET A 214 1.02 -19.06 2.21
N GLY A 215 1.03 -17.72 2.29
CA GLY A 215 0.20 -16.87 1.43
C GLY A 215 0.62 -16.86 -0.05
N PHE A 216 1.69 -17.59 -0.42
CA PHE A 216 2.08 -17.85 -1.80
C PHE A 216 1.73 -19.27 -2.27
N ASP A 217 1.10 -20.10 -1.44
CA ASP A 217 0.69 -21.45 -1.81
C ASP A 217 -0.48 -21.42 -2.84
N GLU A 218 -0.50 -22.36 -3.79
CA GLU A 218 -1.44 -22.39 -4.93
C GLU A 218 -2.94 -22.47 -4.53
N ASP A 219 -3.24 -22.91 -3.31
CA ASP A 219 -4.60 -23.08 -2.80
C ASP A 219 -5.10 -21.90 -1.96
N GLN A 220 -4.28 -20.87 -1.77
CA GLN A 220 -4.66 -19.63 -1.10
C GLN A 220 -5.09 -18.58 -2.13
N GLU A 221 -6.13 -17.80 -1.83
CA GLU A 221 -6.39 -16.58 -2.60
C GLU A 221 -5.30 -15.56 -2.28
N GLY A 222 -4.34 -15.43 -3.20
CA GLY A 222 -3.18 -14.57 -3.06
C GLY A 222 -3.15 -13.44 -4.07
N LEU A 223 -1.96 -12.83 -4.19
CA LEU A 223 -1.72 -11.73 -5.13
C LEU A 223 -1.95 -12.16 -6.58
N LYS A 224 -1.63 -13.40 -6.95
CA LYS A 224 -1.83 -13.91 -8.30
C LYS A 224 -3.31 -13.93 -8.67
N GLU A 225 -4.16 -14.48 -7.80
CA GLU A 225 -5.59 -14.66 -8.04
C GLU A 225 -6.28 -13.30 -8.20
N LEU A 226 -5.91 -12.33 -7.36
CA LEU A 226 -6.40 -10.96 -7.50
C LEU A 226 -5.97 -10.33 -8.84
N LEU A 227 -4.71 -10.48 -9.24
CA LEU A 227 -4.21 -9.93 -10.50
C LEU A 227 -4.83 -10.62 -11.73
N ASP A 228 -5.05 -11.94 -11.67
CA ASP A 228 -5.77 -12.69 -12.69
C ASP A 228 -7.21 -12.18 -12.84
N LYS A 229 -7.94 -12.00 -11.73
CA LYS A 229 -9.30 -11.41 -11.72
C LYS A 229 -9.30 -10.01 -12.34
N LEU A 230 -8.35 -9.16 -11.96
CA LEU A 230 -8.22 -7.80 -12.51
C LEU A 230 -7.91 -7.80 -14.01
N LEU A 231 -6.93 -8.59 -14.46
CA LEU A 231 -6.57 -8.68 -15.89
C LEU A 231 -7.71 -9.27 -16.74
N ALA A 232 -8.52 -10.14 -16.16
CA ALA A 232 -9.73 -10.68 -16.78
C ALA A 232 -10.94 -9.72 -16.74
N GLN A 233 -10.82 -8.57 -16.07
CA GLN A 233 -11.93 -7.64 -15.80
C GLN A 233 -13.11 -8.33 -15.12
N ASP A 234 -12.80 -9.25 -14.23
CA ASP A 234 -13.79 -9.94 -13.43
C ASP A 234 -14.47 -8.96 -12.46
N GLU A 235 -15.76 -9.19 -12.22
CA GLU A 235 -16.60 -8.33 -11.36
C GLU A 235 -16.02 -8.21 -9.95
N GLU A 236 -15.55 -9.31 -9.37
CA GLU A 236 -15.02 -9.33 -8.01
C GLU A 236 -13.71 -8.54 -7.89
N GLY A 237 -12.82 -8.68 -8.89
CA GLY A 237 -11.57 -7.92 -8.96
C GLY A 237 -11.81 -6.42 -9.11
N LEU A 238 -12.78 -6.02 -9.92
CA LEU A 238 -13.15 -4.62 -10.11
C LEU A 238 -13.90 -4.03 -8.90
N GLU A 239 -14.74 -4.82 -8.24
CA GLU A 239 -15.43 -4.44 -7.00
C GLU A 239 -14.42 -4.13 -5.88
N PHE A 240 -13.34 -4.90 -5.77
CA PHE A 240 -12.25 -4.62 -4.83
C PHE A 240 -11.67 -3.20 -5.01
N ILE A 241 -11.45 -2.74 -6.25
CA ILE A 241 -10.98 -1.37 -6.53
C ILE A 241 -12.02 -0.32 -6.13
N ASN A 242 -13.30 -0.60 -6.42
CA ASN A 242 -14.40 0.28 -6.05
C ASN A 242 -14.53 0.43 -4.52
N ASP A 243 -14.40 -0.66 -3.78
CA ASP A 243 -14.50 -0.67 -2.32
C ASP A 243 -13.34 0.07 -1.67
N LEU A 244 -12.11 -0.10 -2.18
CA LEU A 244 -10.96 0.68 -1.74
C LEU A 244 -11.16 2.18 -1.97
N ALA A 245 -11.63 2.57 -3.15
CA ALA A 245 -11.91 3.97 -3.47
C ALA A 245 -13.04 4.56 -2.59
N THR A 246 -14.09 3.78 -2.33
CA THR A 246 -15.20 4.17 -1.46
C THR A 246 -14.74 4.39 -0.01
N GLN A 247 -13.94 3.48 0.53
CA GLN A 247 -13.37 3.62 1.87
C GLN A 247 -12.46 4.85 1.97
N LEU A 248 -11.60 5.06 0.97
CA LEU A 248 -10.72 6.22 0.90
C LEU A 248 -11.51 7.53 0.83
N ASP A 249 -12.54 7.61 0.01
CA ASP A 249 -13.39 8.80 -0.07
C ASP A 249 -14.12 9.08 1.24
N GLY A 250 -14.59 8.04 1.94
CA GLY A 250 -15.19 8.16 3.26
C GLY A 250 -14.22 8.77 4.29
N ILE A 251 -13.01 8.20 4.40
CA ILE A 251 -11.95 8.70 5.29
C ILE A 251 -11.57 10.14 4.92
N ALA A 252 -11.36 10.42 3.63
CA ALA A 252 -11.01 11.75 3.16
C ALA A 252 -12.10 12.77 3.49
N SER A 253 -13.37 12.41 3.33
CA SER A 253 -14.52 13.25 3.66
C SER A 253 -14.56 13.63 5.14
N GLU A 254 -14.29 12.67 6.03
CA GLU A 254 -14.18 12.94 7.47
C GLU A 254 -13.03 13.89 7.81
N LEU A 255 -11.88 13.72 7.13
CA LEU A 255 -10.68 14.52 7.36
C LEU A 255 -10.84 15.96 6.88
N VAL A 256 -11.40 16.18 5.69
CA VAL A 256 -11.47 17.52 5.08
C VAL A 256 -12.58 18.40 5.67
N GLU A 257 -13.57 17.80 6.32
CA GLU A 257 -14.61 18.50 7.07
C GLU A 257 -14.34 18.56 8.58
N TYR A 258 -13.38 17.76 9.07
CA TYR A 258 -12.99 17.64 10.47
C TYR A 258 -14.17 17.40 11.41
N SER A 259 -14.81 16.23 11.27
CA SER A 259 -15.98 15.86 12.06
C SER A 259 -15.69 15.80 13.58
N ASN A 260 -16.72 16.02 14.40
CA ASN A 260 -16.59 15.92 15.87
C ASN A 260 -16.14 14.52 16.33
N ASP A 261 -16.45 13.46 15.56
CA ASP A 261 -16.02 12.09 15.83
C ASP A 261 -14.50 11.92 15.65
N LEU A 262 -13.96 12.49 14.57
CA LEU A 262 -12.53 12.49 14.29
C LEU A 262 -11.74 13.21 15.38
N LYS A 263 -12.26 14.35 15.86
CA LYS A 263 -11.68 15.07 16.99
C LYS A 263 -11.61 14.20 18.25
N ALA A 264 -12.67 13.46 18.56
CA ALA A 264 -12.70 12.56 19.72
C ALA A 264 -11.66 11.43 19.61
N LYS A 265 -11.51 10.81 18.43
CA LYS A 265 -10.50 9.77 18.17
C LYS A 265 -9.07 10.30 18.33
N PHE A 266 -8.78 11.49 17.81
CA PHE A 266 -7.47 12.13 17.97
C PHE A 266 -7.15 12.45 19.43
N THR A 267 -8.10 13.00 20.19
CA THR A 267 -7.90 13.26 21.62
C THR A 267 -7.63 11.97 22.39
N GLN A 268 -8.28 10.86 22.03
CA GLN A 268 -8.00 9.56 22.66
C GLN A 268 -6.58 9.08 22.39
N PHE A 269 -6.07 9.22 21.16
CA PHE A 269 -4.70 8.85 20.81
C PHE A 269 -3.67 9.65 21.61
N LEU A 270 -3.88 10.96 21.77
CA LEU A 270 -2.98 11.84 22.52
C LEU A 270 -3.00 11.60 24.04
N SER A 271 -4.04 10.93 24.55
CA SER A 271 -4.22 10.66 25.99
C SER A 271 -3.63 9.33 26.49
N LYS A 272 -3.06 8.53 25.57
CA LYS A 272 -2.36 7.28 25.88
C LYS A 272 -0.87 7.53 25.99
#